data_AF-A0AA43JC18-F1
#
_entry.id   AF-A0AA43JC18-F1
#
_cell.length_a   1.000
_cell.length_b   1.000
_cell.length_c   1.000
_cell.angle_alpha   90.00
_cell.angle_beta   90.00
_cell.angle_gamma   90.00
#
_symmetry.space_group_name_H-M   'P 1'
#
loop_
_entity.id
_entity.type
_entity.pdbx_description
1 polymer ?
#
loop_
_entity_poly.entity_id
_entity_poly.type
_entity_poly.pdbx_seq_one_letter_code
_entity_poly.pdbx_strand_id
1 'polypeptide(L)'
;MREGLFVSKLRGLLGGTRRGPRTHRAADPPRPVSPFTLEPLEGRILLAADLTGLMTAHTLADPSVPTNVETATVQVKNQGTTAATVSTQVRVYASTDSTFSTSDVLLGTTTTAALSAGSSRNVLVNLTMPNTLAAGSYKLLSRVDATSVVAEGTVGEANNTGVGPSFTVAWQFGTVPGRTGNTVLTLRDADGTAVTFKLTGPGVGTVVKDGTSWDLKLTGTTTTSAVSITTSGGNGRVTLNDIQTAGPVASFTAATTDVNGTVAINGTITTLTLGDVLGGNVAAKSITTFTARHLTNAKLYIGTTLGQDGKLGGTSTNVDAYGLGRLQTLVLTGSMTGSTVRVSVNPVDGIFGNGNDRFVTGTPTGIGSIKIQGTLSADSRFIAPTIPTTYLLAGQTRTTTGDVHFLTNLTNQPPVANNDAFTVKRNGVLSEVASLVKDIMVGGGGEQLKPL
;
A
#
# COMPACT_ATOMS: atom_id res chain seq x y z
N MET A 1 57.64 44.46 26.72
CA MET A 1 59.07 44.82 26.54
C MET A 1 59.24 45.11 25.06
N ARG A 2 59.22 46.39 24.70
CA ARG A 2 60.39 47.25 24.41
C ARG A 2 60.98 46.92 23.03
N GLU A 3 60.75 47.81 22.05
CA GLU A 3 61.76 48.78 21.54
C GLU A 3 62.82 48.04 20.71
N GLY A 4 63.06 48.32 19.43
CA GLY A 4 63.24 49.63 18.85
C GLY A 4 64.73 49.82 18.54
N LEU A 5 65.01 50.09 17.26
CA LEU A 5 65.95 51.14 16.81
C LEU A 5 67.48 50.91 16.85
N PHE A 6 68.11 51.34 15.74
CA PHE A 6 69.46 51.91 15.56
C PHE A 6 70.71 51.04 15.29
N VAL A 7 71.06 51.01 13.99
CA VAL A 7 72.29 51.53 13.36
C VAL A 7 73.48 51.89 14.27
N SER A 8 74.66 51.37 13.92
CA SER A 8 75.98 51.88 14.34
C SER A 8 77.01 51.49 13.27
N LYS A 9 77.50 52.43 12.43
CA LYS A 9 78.79 53.17 12.57
C LYS A 9 80.02 52.30 12.24
N LEU A 10 81.12 52.75 11.62
CA LEU A 10 81.57 54.01 11.02
C LEU A 10 83.04 53.76 10.57
N ARG A 11 83.50 54.48 9.54
CA ARG A 11 84.86 55.04 9.33
C ARG A 11 85.99 54.22 8.66
N GLY A 12 86.64 54.93 7.72
CA GLY A 12 87.99 54.72 7.18
C GLY A 12 88.13 55.45 5.84
N LEU A 13 88.16 56.79 5.79
CA LEU A 13 89.31 57.70 5.93
C LEU A 13 90.38 57.60 4.80
N LEU A 14 90.30 58.58 3.88
CA LEU A 14 91.33 59.31 3.11
C LEU A 14 92.51 58.57 2.43
N GLY A 15 92.72 58.92 1.14
CA GLY A 15 94.08 59.22 0.65
C GLY A 15 94.34 59.10 -0.86
N GLY A 16 94.39 60.24 -1.57
CA GLY A 16 95.11 60.47 -2.85
C GLY A 16 94.56 59.77 -4.11
N THR A 17 94.67 60.25 -5.34
CA THR A 17 95.35 61.40 -5.94
C THR A 17 94.73 61.60 -7.34
N ARG A 18 94.61 62.86 -7.79
CA ARG A 18 93.97 63.27 -9.06
C ARG A 18 94.67 62.71 -10.31
N ARG A 19 93.91 62.17 -11.28
CA ARG A 19 94.23 62.19 -12.73
C ARG A 19 92.99 62.08 -13.63
N GLY A 20 92.68 63.16 -14.37
CA GLY A 20 92.11 63.21 -15.73
C GLY A 20 90.64 62.78 -15.98
N PRO A 21 89.84 63.56 -16.74
CA PRO A 21 88.51 63.13 -17.17
C PRO A 21 88.64 62.16 -18.35
N ARG A 22 88.21 60.91 -18.17
CA ARG A 22 87.94 59.97 -19.27
C ARG A 22 86.43 59.81 -19.39
N THR A 23 85.89 60.34 -20.48
CA THR A 23 84.53 60.05 -20.96
C THR A 23 84.45 58.60 -21.41
N HIS A 24 83.96 57.71 -20.55
CA HIS A 24 83.57 56.37 -20.95
C HIS A 24 82.09 56.36 -21.34
N ARG A 25 81.89 56.14 -22.65
CA ARG A 25 80.70 55.68 -23.37
C ARG A 25 79.57 55.16 -22.47
N ALA A 26 78.39 55.79 -22.58
CA ALA A 26 77.15 55.29 -21.98
C ALA A 26 76.90 53.84 -22.40
N ALA A 27 76.59 52.98 -21.43
CA ALA A 27 76.13 51.63 -21.69
C ALA A 27 74.78 51.67 -22.41
N ASP A 28 74.64 50.88 -23.47
CA ASP A 28 73.38 50.69 -24.19
C ASP A 28 72.26 50.24 -23.23
N PRO A 29 71.01 50.72 -23.38
CA PRO A 29 69.89 50.22 -22.60
C PRO A 29 69.65 48.73 -22.88
N PRO A 30 69.20 47.94 -21.89
CA PRO A 30 68.92 46.51 -22.09
C PRO A 30 67.86 46.32 -23.17
N ARG A 31 68.10 45.41 -24.11
CA ARG A 31 67.10 45.01 -25.11
C ARG A 31 65.84 44.51 -24.39
N PRO A 32 64.64 44.94 -24.80
CA PRO A 32 63.41 44.41 -24.22
C PRO A 32 63.33 42.92 -24.50
N VAL A 33 63.36 42.11 -23.44
CA VAL A 33 62.93 40.71 -23.49
C VAL A 33 61.44 40.71 -23.77
N SER A 34 61.05 40.23 -24.96
CA SER A 34 59.65 39.96 -25.27
C SER A 34 59.10 39.02 -24.19
N PRO A 35 58.02 39.38 -23.46
CA PRO A 35 57.41 38.43 -22.57
C PRO A 35 56.89 37.26 -23.41
N PHE A 36 57.35 36.05 -23.12
CA PHE A 36 56.68 34.84 -23.57
C PHE A 36 55.31 34.80 -22.89
N THR A 37 54.29 35.38 -23.52
CA THR A 37 52.90 35.10 -23.17
C THR A 37 52.59 33.70 -23.68
N LEU A 38 52.51 32.74 -22.76
CA LEU A 38 51.75 31.52 -23.02
C LEU A 38 50.31 32.01 -23.18
N GLU A 39 49.79 32.00 -24.40
CA GLU A 39 48.35 32.09 -24.60
C GLU A 39 47.73 30.98 -23.73
N PRO A 40 46.75 31.30 -22.85
CA PRO A 40 46.04 30.25 -22.14
C PRO A 40 45.54 29.28 -23.21
N LEU A 41 45.83 27.98 -23.04
CA LEU A 41 45.32 26.92 -23.90
C LEU A 41 43.84 27.25 -24.16
N GLU A 42 43.49 27.70 -25.37
CA GLU A 42 42.09 27.75 -25.74
C GLU A 42 41.59 26.34 -25.48
N GLY A 43 40.62 26.20 -24.58
CA GLY A 43 40.13 24.89 -24.18
C GLY A 43 39.82 24.14 -25.46
N ARG A 44 40.54 23.06 -25.73
CA ARG A 44 40.31 22.26 -26.94
C ARG A 44 38.81 21.98 -26.95
N ILE A 45 38.07 22.57 -27.88
CA ILE A 45 36.68 22.18 -28.12
C ILE A 45 36.82 20.72 -28.50
N LEU A 46 36.46 19.82 -27.57
CA LEU A 46 36.56 18.40 -27.82
C LEU A 46 35.56 18.10 -28.94
N LEU A 47 36.08 17.74 -30.11
CA LEU A 47 35.25 17.23 -31.20
C LEU A 47 34.64 15.91 -30.73
N ALA A 48 33.40 16.00 -30.23
CA ALA A 48 32.66 14.88 -29.68
C ALA A 48 31.20 14.93 -30.13
N ALA A 49 30.52 13.78 -30.06
CA ALA A 49 29.07 13.75 -30.10
C ALA A 49 28.53 14.29 -28.77
N ASP A 50 27.29 14.76 -28.76
CA ASP A 50 26.62 15.22 -27.54
C ASP A 50 25.11 14.98 -27.70
N LEU A 51 24.59 13.93 -27.07
CA LEU A 51 23.27 13.36 -27.25
C LEU A 51 22.35 13.76 -26.09
N THR A 52 21.34 14.56 -26.42
CA THR A 52 20.27 14.92 -25.47
C THR A 52 18.99 14.16 -25.79
N GLY A 53 18.20 13.86 -24.76
CA GLY A 53 16.90 13.17 -24.89
C GLY A 53 15.77 13.99 -24.32
N LEU A 54 15.02 14.69 -25.15
CA LEU A 54 13.84 15.46 -24.72
C LEU A 54 12.56 14.67 -24.95
N MET A 55 11.70 14.54 -23.94
CA MET A 55 10.39 13.92 -24.10
C MET A 55 9.41 14.89 -24.79
N THR A 56 8.85 14.49 -25.93
CA THR A 56 8.01 15.38 -26.77
C THR A 56 6.53 15.00 -26.80
N ALA A 57 6.19 13.74 -26.50
CA ALA A 57 4.82 13.27 -26.40
C ALA A 57 4.73 12.01 -25.52
N HIS A 58 3.53 11.69 -25.01
CA HIS A 58 3.25 10.45 -24.29
C HIS A 58 1.77 10.06 -24.38
N THR A 59 1.47 8.80 -24.08
CA THR A 59 0.11 8.27 -23.97
C THR A 59 -0.22 7.80 -22.55
N LEU A 60 0.54 8.27 -21.55
CA LEU A 60 0.29 7.93 -20.15
C LEU A 60 -1.15 8.27 -19.78
N ALA A 61 -1.85 7.33 -19.15
CA ALA A 61 -3.17 7.58 -18.60
C ALA A 61 -3.07 8.16 -17.19
N ASP A 62 -4.11 8.88 -16.76
CA ASP A 62 -4.22 9.41 -15.40
C ASP A 62 -5.42 8.75 -14.67
N PRO A 63 -5.17 7.89 -13.66
CA PRO A 63 -3.86 7.40 -13.23
C PRO A 63 -3.31 6.32 -14.17
N SER A 64 -2.00 6.11 -14.20
CA SER A 64 -1.34 4.94 -14.78
C SER A 64 -1.54 3.74 -13.85
N VAL A 65 -1.73 2.55 -14.42
CA VAL A 65 -2.01 1.31 -13.66
C VAL A 65 -0.99 0.23 -14.06
N PRO A 66 -0.44 -0.55 -13.12
CA PRO A 66 0.47 -1.66 -13.42
C PRO A 66 -0.03 -2.61 -14.50
N THR A 67 0.90 -3.23 -15.23
CA THR A 67 0.69 -4.21 -16.32
C THR A 67 0.08 -3.69 -17.63
N ASN A 68 -0.19 -2.38 -17.72
CA ASN A 68 -0.62 -1.76 -18.97
C ASN A 68 0.56 -1.34 -19.85
N VAL A 69 0.31 -1.30 -21.17
CA VAL A 69 1.25 -0.80 -22.18
C VAL A 69 0.87 0.64 -22.51
N GLU A 70 1.78 1.55 -22.20
CA GLU A 70 1.69 2.98 -22.52
C GLU A 70 2.91 3.35 -23.38
N THR A 71 2.99 4.59 -23.89
CA THR A 71 4.12 5.00 -24.74
C THR A 71 4.62 6.40 -24.41
N ALA A 72 5.91 6.63 -24.67
CA ALA A 72 6.51 7.96 -24.69
C ALA A 72 7.36 8.14 -25.94
N THR A 73 7.39 9.36 -26.47
CA THR A 73 8.24 9.75 -27.59
C THR A 73 9.39 10.60 -27.06
N VAL A 74 10.61 10.14 -27.27
CA VAL A 74 11.84 10.86 -26.92
C VAL A 74 12.47 11.38 -28.21
N GLN A 75 12.69 12.68 -28.28
CA GLN A 75 13.54 13.29 -29.30
C GLN A 75 14.99 13.18 -28.86
N VAL A 76 15.74 12.34 -29.57
CA VAL A 76 17.19 12.29 -29.45
C VAL A 76 17.80 13.34 -30.37
N LYS A 77 18.63 14.23 -29.85
CA LYS A 77 19.34 15.23 -30.62
C LYS A 77 20.83 15.12 -30.37
N ASN A 78 21.63 15.05 -31.43
CA ASN A 78 23.07 15.23 -31.35
C ASN A 78 23.38 16.72 -31.51
N GLN A 79 23.65 17.41 -30.41
CA GLN A 79 24.05 18.83 -30.39
C GLN A 79 25.57 19.02 -30.49
N GLY A 80 26.32 17.92 -30.55
CA GLY A 80 27.77 17.92 -30.67
C GLY A 80 28.26 18.25 -32.08
N THR A 81 29.58 18.33 -32.22
CA THR A 81 30.25 18.70 -33.48
C THR A 81 30.65 17.49 -34.32
N THR A 82 30.54 16.28 -33.78
CA THR A 82 30.80 15.02 -34.50
C THR A 82 29.59 14.10 -34.48
N ALA A 83 29.54 13.14 -35.41
CA ALA A 83 28.44 12.19 -35.50
C ALA A 83 28.52 11.13 -34.39
N ALA A 84 27.38 10.76 -33.82
CA ALA A 84 27.23 9.52 -33.06
C ALA A 84 27.10 8.36 -34.05
N THR A 85 28.16 7.58 -34.24
CA THR A 85 28.27 6.61 -35.35
C THR A 85 27.69 5.23 -35.04
N VAL A 86 27.38 4.96 -33.78
CA VAL A 86 26.83 3.67 -33.31
C VAL A 86 25.38 3.83 -32.87
N SER A 87 24.60 2.75 -32.95
CA SER A 87 23.28 2.71 -32.32
C SER A 87 23.43 2.67 -30.80
N THR A 88 22.55 3.36 -30.09
CA THR A 88 22.58 3.39 -28.63
C THR A 88 21.19 3.28 -27.99
N GLN A 89 21.16 2.88 -26.71
CA GLN A 89 19.94 2.69 -25.94
C GLN A 89 19.36 4.01 -25.46
N VAL A 90 18.05 4.14 -25.62
CA VAL A 90 17.21 5.12 -24.93
C VAL A 90 16.37 4.37 -23.89
N ARG A 91 16.45 4.80 -22.64
CA ARG A 91 15.68 4.23 -21.52
C ARG A 91 14.76 5.28 -20.93
N VAL A 92 13.57 4.86 -20.52
CA VAL A 92 12.59 5.71 -19.85
C VAL A 92 12.30 5.15 -18.47
N TYR A 93 12.32 6.02 -17.47
CA TYR A 93 12.18 5.67 -16.06
C TYR A 93 11.03 6.44 -15.40
N ALA A 94 10.43 5.84 -14.38
CA ALA A 94 9.61 6.54 -13.38
C ALA A 94 10.51 6.97 -12.23
N SER A 95 10.56 8.27 -11.95
CA SER A 95 11.32 8.86 -10.85
C SER A 95 10.40 9.62 -9.89
N THR A 96 10.76 9.67 -8.61
CA THR A 96 10.09 10.53 -7.63
C THR A 96 10.56 11.99 -7.70
N ASP A 97 11.64 12.26 -8.43
CA ASP A 97 12.20 13.60 -8.59
C ASP A 97 12.64 13.87 -10.04
N SER A 98 13.45 14.92 -10.24
CA SER A 98 13.91 15.37 -11.55
C SER A 98 15.34 14.92 -11.87
N THR A 99 15.93 14.04 -11.07
CA THR A 99 17.32 13.63 -11.15
C THR A 99 17.43 12.12 -11.30
N PHE A 100 18.21 11.67 -12.29
CA PHE A 100 18.43 10.24 -12.46
C PHE A 100 19.20 9.64 -11.28
N SER A 101 18.69 8.56 -10.72
CA SER A 101 19.24 7.84 -9.58
C SER A 101 18.98 6.34 -9.70
N THR A 102 19.65 5.52 -8.88
CA THR A 102 19.44 4.07 -8.85
C THR A 102 18.09 3.65 -8.25
N SER A 103 17.37 4.57 -7.61
CA SER A 103 16.00 4.34 -7.14
C SER A 103 14.95 4.47 -8.24
N ASP A 104 15.30 5.02 -9.40
CA ASP A 104 14.35 5.20 -10.50
C ASP A 104 13.99 3.86 -11.16
N VAL A 105 12.72 3.68 -11.45
CA VAL A 105 12.19 2.41 -11.96
C VAL A 105 12.17 2.44 -13.49
N LEU A 106 12.90 1.52 -14.13
CA LEU A 106 12.88 1.37 -15.58
C LEU A 106 11.49 0.95 -16.06
N LEU A 107 10.89 1.75 -16.96
CA LEU A 107 9.59 1.47 -17.56
C LEU A 107 9.71 0.89 -18.97
N GLY A 108 10.76 1.27 -19.70
CA GLY A 108 10.91 0.90 -21.10
C GLY A 108 12.29 1.20 -21.66
N THR A 109 12.64 0.46 -22.70
CA THR A 109 13.89 0.63 -23.43
C THR A 109 13.62 0.52 -24.92
N THR A 110 14.35 1.33 -25.70
CA THR A 110 14.43 1.25 -27.15
C THR A 110 15.85 1.59 -27.58
N THR A 111 16.11 1.58 -28.88
CA THR A 111 17.39 2.00 -29.45
C THR A 111 17.19 3.14 -30.46
N THR A 112 18.11 4.09 -30.49
CA THR A 112 18.24 5.03 -31.60
C THR A 112 19.41 4.62 -32.48
N ALA A 113 19.26 4.81 -33.80
CA ALA A 113 20.35 4.58 -34.74
C ALA A 113 21.41 5.70 -34.66
N ALA A 114 22.51 5.54 -35.41
CA ALA A 114 23.52 6.58 -35.60
C ALA A 114 22.88 7.93 -35.99
N LEU A 115 23.46 9.02 -35.49
CA LEU A 115 22.92 10.36 -35.63
C LEU A 115 24.02 11.37 -35.94
N SER A 116 23.93 11.98 -37.13
CA SER A 116 24.85 13.03 -37.56
C SER A 116 24.85 14.22 -36.60
N ALA A 117 25.96 14.96 -36.55
CA ALA A 117 26.04 16.21 -35.81
C ALA A 117 24.89 17.16 -36.17
N GLY A 118 24.32 17.82 -35.17
CA GLY A 118 23.19 18.76 -35.30
C GLY A 118 21.82 18.12 -35.61
N SER A 119 21.75 16.82 -35.91
CA SER A 119 20.50 16.15 -36.30
C SER A 119 19.69 15.70 -35.09
N SER A 120 18.38 15.51 -35.30
CA SER A 120 17.48 14.94 -34.29
C SER A 120 16.62 13.81 -34.87
N ARG A 121 16.13 12.94 -33.98
CA ARG A 121 15.26 11.81 -34.30
C ARG A 121 14.29 11.55 -33.16
N ASN A 122 13.00 11.42 -33.47
CA ASN A 122 12.01 10.96 -32.51
C ASN A 122 12.02 9.42 -32.47
N VAL A 123 12.09 8.85 -31.27
CA VAL A 123 12.00 7.41 -31.00
C VAL A 123 10.84 7.14 -30.04
N LEU A 124 10.02 6.16 -30.40
CA LEU A 124 8.92 5.69 -29.58
C LEU A 124 9.44 4.64 -28.58
N VAL A 125 9.08 4.79 -27.32
CA VAL A 125 9.39 3.86 -26.23
C VAL A 125 8.09 3.28 -25.71
N ASN A 126 7.97 1.94 -25.76
CA ASN A 126 6.88 1.24 -25.09
C ASN A 126 7.19 1.19 -23.59
N LEU A 127 6.23 1.63 -22.78
CA LEU A 127 6.32 1.70 -21.33
C LEU A 127 5.46 0.59 -20.75
N THR A 128 6.04 -0.20 -19.84
CA THR A 128 5.33 -1.18 -19.04
C THR A 128 5.44 -0.77 -17.58
N MET A 129 4.31 -0.54 -16.93
CA MET A 129 4.27 -0.24 -15.50
C MET A 129 4.48 -1.54 -14.71
N PRO A 130 5.59 -1.71 -13.97
CA PRO A 130 5.85 -2.95 -13.23
C PRO A 130 4.79 -3.20 -12.16
N ASN A 131 4.46 -4.46 -11.91
CA ASN A 131 3.53 -4.87 -10.83
C ASN A 131 4.09 -4.69 -9.41
N THR A 132 5.33 -4.22 -9.30
CA THR A 132 6.00 -3.81 -8.06
C THR A 132 6.06 -2.30 -7.88
N LEU A 133 5.68 -1.51 -8.90
CA LEU A 133 5.71 -0.05 -8.82
C LEU A 133 4.60 0.42 -7.87
N ALA A 134 5.00 1.10 -6.79
CA ALA A 134 4.07 1.59 -5.78
C ALA A 134 3.16 2.69 -6.35
N ALA A 135 1.92 2.75 -5.87
CA ALA A 135 1.04 3.89 -6.13
C ALA A 135 1.68 5.18 -5.59
N GLY A 136 1.56 6.27 -6.34
CA GLY A 136 2.21 7.55 -6.00
C GLY A 136 2.40 8.45 -7.22
N SER A 137 3.01 9.61 -6.99
CA SER A 137 3.32 10.57 -8.05
C SER A 137 4.76 10.38 -8.54
N TYR A 138 4.92 10.36 -9.85
CA TYR A 138 6.20 10.17 -10.52
C TYR A 138 6.41 11.20 -11.62
N LYS A 139 7.64 11.30 -12.09
CA LYS A 139 8.07 12.00 -13.31
C LYS A 139 8.65 10.98 -14.26
N LEU A 140 8.43 11.17 -15.56
CA LEU A 140 9.20 10.44 -16.55
C LEU A 140 10.60 11.03 -16.68
N LEU A 141 11.62 10.19 -16.64
CA LEU A 141 12.98 10.55 -17.04
C LEU A 141 13.36 9.77 -18.29
N SER A 142 13.92 10.44 -19.29
CA SER A 142 14.54 9.77 -20.44
C SER A 142 16.05 9.85 -20.32
N ARG A 143 16.74 8.73 -20.54
CA ARG A 143 18.21 8.69 -20.59
C ARG A 143 18.64 8.13 -21.94
N VAL A 144 19.32 8.97 -22.72
CA VAL A 144 19.95 8.58 -23.99
C VAL A 144 21.36 8.09 -23.72
N ASP A 145 21.86 7.24 -24.61
CA ASP A 145 23.11 6.53 -24.44
C ASP A 145 23.26 5.91 -23.04
N ALA A 146 22.22 5.22 -22.58
CA ALA A 146 22.16 4.75 -21.19
C ALA A 146 23.26 3.73 -20.83
N THR A 147 23.97 3.20 -21.83
CA THR A 147 25.11 2.29 -21.72
C THR A 147 26.47 2.95 -21.99
N SER A 148 26.50 4.27 -22.24
CA SER A 148 27.71 5.06 -22.52
C SER A 148 28.59 4.44 -23.62
N VAL A 149 27.97 4.08 -24.76
CA VAL A 149 28.68 3.50 -25.91
C VAL A 149 29.14 4.55 -26.92
N VAL A 150 28.56 5.75 -26.89
CA VAL A 150 29.00 6.91 -27.65
C VAL A 150 29.90 7.74 -26.73
N ALA A 151 31.10 8.10 -27.17
CA ALA A 151 31.97 8.96 -26.38
C ALA A 151 31.56 10.43 -26.54
N GLU A 152 31.10 11.06 -25.46
CA GLU A 152 30.51 12.41 -25.51
C GLU A 152 31.34 13.46 -24.74
N GLY A 153 32.39 13.00 -24.07
CA GLY A 153 33.20 13.82 -23.16
C GLY A 153 32.46 14.18 -21.87
N THR A 154 33.17 14.71 -20.88
CA THR A 154 32.62 14.89 -19.52
C THR A 154 31.36 15.77 -19.46
N VAL A 155 31.27 16.80 -20.30
CA VAL A 155 30.11 17.72 -20.32
C VAL A 155 28.92 17.11 -21.08
N GLY A 156 29.17 16.37 -22.17
CA GLY A 156 28.13 15.67 -22.93
C GLY A 156 27.46 14.60 -22.07
N GLU A 157 28.25 13.71 -21.46
CA GLU A 157 27.75 12.62 -20.60
C GLU A 157 26.85 13.12 -19.43
N ALA A 158 27.02 14.38 -19.02
CA ALA A 158 26.23 14.98 -17.94
C ALA A 158 24.81 15.42 -18.35
N ASN A 159 24.53 15.53 -19.65
CA ASN A 159 23.26 16.10 -20.15
C ASN A 159 22.35 15.06 -20.86
N ASN A 160 22.75 13.79 -20.87
CA ASN A 160 22.02 12.70 -21.52
C ASN A 160 20.65 12.37 -20.89
N THR A 161 20.31 13.02 -19.76
CA THR A 161 19.04 12.83 -19.05
C THR A 161 18.10 14.00 -19.31
N GLY A 162 16.90 13.71 -19.81
CA GLY A 162 15.80 14.66 -19.93
C GLY A 162 14.70 14.39 -18.92
N VAL A 163 14.09 15.48 -18.43
CA VAL A 163 12.95 15.44 -17.51
C VAL A 163 11.67 15.62 -18.32
N GLY A 164 10.76 14.66 -18.18
CA GLY A 164 9.45 14.63 -18.83
C GLY A 164 8.32 15.10 -17.90
N PRO A 165 7.06 14.82 -18.29
CA PRO A 165 5.89 15.17 -17.51
C PRO A 165 5.79 14.38 -16.20
N SER A 166 5.03 14.93 -15.26
CA SER A 166 4.58 14.19 -14.07
C SER A 166 3.36 13.32 -14.41
N PHE A 167 3.22 12.19 -13.71
CA PHE A 167 2.07 11.30 -13.81
C PHE A 167 1.79 10.62 -12.46
N THR A 168 0.58 10.12 -12.28
CA THR A 168 0.17 9.41 -11.07
C THR A 168 0.05 7.92 -11.37
N VAL A 169 0.62 7.08 -10.52
CA VAL A 169 0.36 5.64 -10.50
C VAL A 169 -0.68 5.35 -9.44
N ALA A 170 -1.73 4.62 -9.79
CA ALA A 170 -2.71 4.11 -8.85
C ALA A 170 -2.93 2.61 -9.04
N TRP A 171 -3.12 1.90 -7.94
CA TRP A 171 -3.47 0.49 -7.96
C TRP A 171 -4.97 0.35 -8.08
N GLN A 172 -5.48 0.45 -9.31
CA GLN A 172 -6.92 0.43 -9.59
C GLN A 172 -7.30 -0.65 -10.60
N PHE A 173 -8.53 -1.16 -10.48
CA PHE A 173 -9.14 -2.13 -11.39
C PHE A 173 -10.64 -1.89 -11.56
N GLY A 174 -11.26 -2.51 -12.56
CA GLY A 174 -12.65 -2.24 -12.93
C GLY A 174 -12.78 -1.08 -13.93
N THR A 175 -13.81 -0.26 -13.82
CA THR A 175 -14.06 0.88 -14.75
C THR A 175 -13.19 2.09 -14.41
N VAL A 176 -11.86 1.93 -14.54
CA VAL A 176 -10.88 2.96 -14.20
C VAL A 176 -10.99 4.17 -15.14
N PRO A 177 -10.98 5.42 -14.62
CA PRO A 177 -10.99 6.62 -15.45
C PRO A 177 -9.90 6.64 -16.53
N GLY A 178 -10.22 7.27 -17.67
CA GLY A 178 -9.31 7.36 -18.81
C GLY A 178 -9.12 6.06 -19.61
N ARG A 179 -9.88 5.00 -19.28
CA ARG A 179 -9.78 3.69 -19.96
C ARG A 179 -11.14 3.19 -20.43
N THR A 180 -11.13 2.41 -21.50
CA THR A 180 -12.31 1.72 -22.02
C THR A 180 -12.42 0.33 -21.39
N GLY A 181 -13.63 -0.06 -20.99
CA GLY A 181 -13.89 -1.37 -20.38
C GLY A 181 -13.34 -1.54 -18.97
N ASN A 182 -13.18 -2.80 -18.55
CA ASN A 182 -12.70 -3.15 -17.22
C ASN A 182 -11.18 -3.41 -17.24
N THR A 183 -10.43 -2.64 -16.45
CA THR A 183 -8.99 -2.82 -16.21
C THR A 183 -8.76 -3.95 -15.21
N VAL A 184 -7.76 -4.79 -15.47
CA VAL A 184 -7.27 -5.81 -14.54
C VAL A 184 -6.01 -5.29 -13.88
N LEU A 185 -5.90 -5.45 -12.57
CA LEU A 185 -4.70 -5.11 -11.81
C LEU A 185 -4.01 -6.39 -11.37
N THR A 186 -2.72 -6.53 -11.64
CA THR A 186 -1.90 -7.56 -11.01
C THR A 186 -0.79 -6.90 -10.22
N LEU A 187 -0.71 -7.23 -8.93
CA LEU A 187 0.33 -6.81 -8.00
C LEU A 187 1.18 -8.01 -7.60
N ARG A 188 2.32 -7.74 -6.99
CA ARG A 188 3.20 -8.77 -6.43
C ARG A 188 3.34 -8.56 -4.93
N ASP A 189 2.97 -9.58 -4.16
CA ASP A 189 3.18 -9.65 -2.72
C ASP A 189 4.67 -9.88 -2.40
N ALA A 190 5.08 -9.59 -1.16
CA ALA A 190 6.46 -9.65 -0.69
C ALA A 190 7.08 -11.05 -0.82
N ASP A 191 6.28 -12.11 -0.72
CA ASP A 191 6.70 -13.50 -0.91
C ASP A 191 6.78 -13.92 -2.39
N GLY A 192 6.47 -13.00 -3.31
CA GLY A 192 6.46 -13.24 -4.75
C GLY A 192 5.13 -13.77 -5.29
N THR A 193 4.09 -13.92 -4.47
CA THR A 193 2.74 -14.25 -4.94
C THR A 193 2.23 -13.15 -5.84
N ALA A 194 1.84 -13.49 -7.08
CA ALA A 194 1.15 -12.59 -7.98
C ALA A 194 -0.34 -12.58 -7.62
N VAL A 195 -0.88 -11.39 -7.37
CA VAL A 195 -2.26 -11.18 -6.93
C VAL A 195 -3.00 -10.38 -8.00
N THR A 196 -3.97 -11.03 -8.64
CA THR A 196 -4.76 -10.43 -9.71
C THR A 196 -6.13 -10.04 -9.19
N PHE A 197 -6.45 -8.76 -9.30
CA PHE A 197 -7.73 -8.16 -8.97
C PHE A 197 -8.50 -7.86 -10.25
N LYS A 198 -9.76 -8.30 -10.29
CA LYS A 198 -10.68 -8.05 -11.40
C LYS A 198 -12.04 -7.65 -10.86
N LEU A 199 -12.67 -6.71 -11.55
CA LEU A 199 -14.03 -6.24 -11.31
C LEU A 199 -14.73 -6.18 -12.66
N THR A 200 -15.81 -6.96 -12.83
CA THR A 200 -16.70 -6.90 -13.99
C THR A 200 -18.00 -6.21 -13.61
N GLY A 201 -18.59 -5.46 -14.54
CA GLY A 201 -19.71 -4.58 -14.25
C GLY A 201 -19.25 -3.20 -13.77
N PRO A 202 -20.18 -2.38 -13.25
CA PRO A 202 -19.87 -1.02 -12.80
C PRO A 202 -18.95 -1.00 -11.58
N GLY A 203 -18.14 0.05 -11.48
CA GLY A 203 -17.38 0.38 -10.28
C GLY A 203 -15.88 0.28 -10.45
N VAL A 204 -15.17 0.84 -9.47
CA VAL A 204 -13.72 0.89 -9.40
C VAL A 204 -13.27 0.25 -8.10
N GLY A 205 -12.33 -0.68 -8.19
CA GLY A 205 -11.58 -1.16 -7.04
C GLY A 205 -10.25 -0.44 -6.93
N THR A 206 -9.89 0.01 -5.74
CA THR A 206 -8.61 0.63 -5.41
C THR A 206 -7.94 -0.17 -4.32
N VAL A 207 -6.73 -0.63 -4.56
CA VAL A 207 -5.88 -1.29 -3.56
C VAL A 207 -4.98 -0.23 -2.94
N VAL A 208 -4.96 -0.13 -1.62
CA VAL A 208 -4.12 0.80 -0.89
C VAL A 208 -3.14 -0.01 -0.05
N LYS A 209 -1.86 0.38 -0.08
CA LYS A 209 -0.85 -0.24 0.79
C LYS A 209 -0.90 0.45 2.15
N ASP A 210 -1.20 -0.30 3.20
CA ASP A 210 -1.12 0.13 4.60
C ASP A 210 -0.04 -0.68 5.32
N GLY A 211 1.14 -0.07 5.49
CA GLY A 211 2.34 -0.75 5.98
C GLY A 211 2.71 -1.94 5.09
N THR A 212 2.63 -3.15 5.65
CA THR A 212 2.89 -4.42 4.94
C THR A 212 1.63 -5.05 4.36
N SER A 213 0.45 -4.58 4.76
CA SER A 213 -0.85 -5.12 4.36
C SER A 213 -1.47 -4.29 3.24
N TRP A 214 -2.47 -4.86 2.58
CA TRP A 214 -3.27 -4.14 1.59
C TRP A 214 -4.72 -4.01 2.05
N ASP A 215 -5.27 -2.83 1.84
CA ASP A 215 -6.70 -2.56 1.94
C ASP A 215 -7.31 -2.51 0.55
N LEU A 216 -8.57 -2.89 0.46
CA LEU A 216 -9.35 -2.83 -0.78
C LEU A 216 -10.57 -1.95 -0.59
N LYS A 217 -10.67 -0.89 -1.40
CA LYS A 217 -11.85 -0.02 -1.46
C LYS A 217 -12.55 -0.14 -2.80
N LEU A 218 -13.86 -0.40 -2.78
CA LEU A 218 -14.72 -0.45 -3.95
C LEU A 218 -15.70 0.72 -3.95
N THR A 219 -15.78 1.45 -5.06
CA THR A 219 -16.72 2.56 -5.27
C THR A 219 -17.51 2.36 -6.56
N GLY A 220 -18.72 2.94 -6.61
CA GLY A 220 -19.60 2.85 -7.78
C GLY A 220 -20.10 1.43 -8.10
N THR A 221 -20.02 0.50 -7.14
CA THR A 221 -20.52 -0.86 -7.32
C THR A 221 -22.03 -0.93 -7.21
N THR A 222 -22.60 -1.92 -7.89
CA THR A 222 -24.02 -2.21 -7.90
C THR A 222 -24.26 -3.71 -7.68
N THR A 223 -25.52 -4.12 -7.66
CA THR A 223 -25.92 -5.54 -7.62
C THR A 223 -25.51 -6.35 -8.86
N THR A 224 -24.89 -5.73 -9.87
CA THR A 224 -24.31 -6.43 -11.04
C THR A 224 -22.78 -6.45 -11.03
N SER A 225 -22.14 -5.77 -10.07
CA SER A 225 -20.69 -5.76 -9.92
C SER A 225 -20.18 -7.09 -9.37
N ALA A 226 -19.21 -7.71 -10.04
CA ALA A 226 -18.59 -8.96 -9.60
C ALA A 226 -17.08 -8.80 -9.48
N VAL A 227 -16.56 -9.05 -8.28
CA VAL A 227 -15.14 -8.95 -7.94
C VAL A 227 -14.55 -10.36 -7.84
N SER A 228 -13.36 -10.54 -8.41
CA SER A 228 -12.56 -11.74 -8.21
C SER A 228 -11.12 -11.38 -7.86
N ILE A 229 -10.57 -12.05 -6.85
CA ILE A 229 -9.15 -12.01 -6.50
C ILE A 229 -8.60 -13.42 -6.64
N THR A 230 -7.57 -13.55 -7.46
CA THR A 230 -6.87 -14.82 -7.71
C THR A 230 -5.39 -14.65 -7.46
N THR A 231 -4.76 -15.69 -6.96
CA THR A 231 -3.32 -15.67 -6.65
C THR A 231 -2.59 -16.77 -7.42
N SER A 232 -1.31 -16.57 -7.70
CA SER A 232 -0.43 -17.57 -8.32
C SER A 232 1.04 -17.33 -7.97
N GLY A 233 1.84 -18.40 -7.92
CA GLY A 233 3.22 -18.33 -7.43
C GLY A 233 3.30 -18.03 -5.93
N GLY A 234 4.51 -17.86 -5.41
CA GLY A 234 4.75 -17.63 -3.97
C GLY A 234 4.11 -18.71 -3.09
N ASN A 235 3.47 -18.31 -1.98
CA ASN A 235 2.68 -19.22 -1.15
C ASN A 235 1.24 -19.45 -1.67
N GLY A 236 0.85 -18.78 -2.76
CA GLY A 236 -0.48 -18.90 -3.37
C GLY A 236 -1.62 -18.30 -2.56
N ARG A 237 -1.33 -17.34 -1.67
CA ARG A 237 -2.29 -16.61 -0.85
C ARG A 237 -1.90 -15.14 -0.72
N VAL A 238 -2.85 -14.32 -0.31
CA VAL A 238 -2.63 -12.91 0.01
C VAL A 238 -3.45 -12.56 1.24
N THR A 239 -2.92 -11.68 2.09
CA THR A 239 -3.67 -11.13 3.22
C THR A 239 -4.13 -9.72 2.90
N LEU A 240 -5.43 -9.46 3.04
CA LEU A 240 -5.98 -8.12 3.07
C LEU A 240 -6.30 -7.74 4.52
N ASN A 241 -6.11 -6.47 4.86
CA ASN A 241 -6.53 -5.96 6.16
C ASN A 241 -8.02 -5.56 6.08
N ASP A 242 -8.35 -4.45 5.42
CA ASP A 242 -9.74 -4.02 5.25
C ASP A 242 -10.25 -4.22 3.82
N ILE A 243 -11.53 -4.60 3.68
CA ILE A 243 -12.27 -4.64 2.42
C ILE A 243 -13.53 -3.81 2.59
N GLN A 244 -13.64 -2.69 1.88
CA GLN A 244 -14.77 -1.77 1.99
C GLN A 244 -15.48 -1.60 0.66
N THR A 245 -16.81 -1.62 0.67
CA THR A 245 -17.63 -1.28 -0.50
C THR A 245 -18.60 -0.16 -0.15
N ALA A 246 -18.67 0.86 -1.01
CA ALA A 246 -19.60 1.98 -0.82
C ALA A 246 -21.06 1.63 -1.18
N GLY A 247 -21.28 0.50 -1.85
CA GLY A 247 -22.59 0.04 -2.31
C GLY A 247 -22.69 -1.49 -2.34
N PRO A 248 -23.81 -2.05 -2.84
CA PRO A 248 -23.97 -3.48 -3.01
C PRO A 248 -22.99 -4.04 -4.05
N VAL A 249 -22.77 -5.36 -3.99
CA VAL A 249 -21.93 -6.11 -4.92
C VAL A 249 -22.62 -7.43 -5.22
N ALA A 250 -22.67 -7.88 -6.47
CA ALA A 250 -23.24 -9.18 -6.82
C ALA A 250 -22.43 -10.31 -6.18
N SER A 251 -21.12 -10.32 -6.44
CA SER A 251 -20.21 -11.33 -5.91
C SER A 251 -18.84 -10.78 -5.60
N PHE A 252 -18.21 -11.35 -4.57
CA PHE A 252 -16.83 -11.15 -4.20
C PHE A 252 -16.21 -12.53 -4.01
N THR A 253 -15.35 -12.94 -4.93
CA THR A 253 -14.77 -14.30 -4.96
C THR A 253 -13.26 -14.23 -4.76
N ALA A 254 -12.79 -14.61 -3.57
CA ALA A 254 -11.40 -14.45 -3.15
C ALA A 254 -10.97 -15.59 -2.22
N ALA A 255 -11.11 -16.84 -2.65
CA ALA A 255 -10.87 -18.03 -1.82
C ALA A 255 -9.41 -18.18 -1.31
N THR A 256 -8.47 -17.51 -1.97
CA THR A 256 -7.04 -17.46 -1.59
C THR A 256 -6.68 -16.17 -0.84
N THR A 257 -7.68 -15.37 -0.45
CA THR A 257 -7.47 -14.10 0.23
C THR A 257 -7.88 -14.23 1.68
N ASP A 258 -6.90 -14.20 2.56
CA ASP A 258 -7.11 -14.19 4.00
C ASP A 258 -7.36 -12.74 4.46
N VAL A 259 -8.19 -12.57 5.49
CA VAL A 259 -8.60 -11.25 5.98
C VAL A 259 -8.35 -11.14 7.48
N ASN A 260 -7.60 -10.11 7.87
CA ASN A 260 -7.26 -9.84 9.27
C ASN A 260 -7.99 -8.62 9.87
N GLY A 261 -8.62 -7.80 9.03
CA GLY A 261 -9.36 -6.61 9.44
C GLY A 261 -10.85 -6.71 9.11
N THR A 262 -11.45 -5.61 8.67
CA THR A 262 -12.90 -5.51 8.48
C THR A 262 -13.31 -5.66 7.02
N VAL A 263 -14.27 -6.55 6.76
CA VAL A 263 -15.04 -6.61 5.51
C VAL A 263 -16.34 -5.84 5.71
N ALA A 264 -16.43 -4.63 5.18
CA ALA A 264 -17.60 -3.76 5.25
C ALA A 264 -18.27 -3.64 3.87
N ILE A 265 -19.35 -4.39 3.67
CA ILE A 265 -20.18 -4.29 2.47
C ILE A 265 -21.35 -3.34 2.75
N ASN A 266 -21.33 -2.12 2.23
CA ASN A 266 -22.44 -1.16 2.42
C ASN A 266 -23.62 -1.48 1.48
N GLY A 267 -24.24 -2.64 1.68
CA GLY A 267 -25.31 -3.14 0.83
C GLY A 267 -25.52 -4.65 0.96
N THR A 268 -26.27 -5.21 0.02
CA THR A 268 -26.47 -6.66 -0.11
C THR A 268 -25.39 -7.29 -0.97
N ILE A 269 -25.03 -8.54 -0.69
CA ILE A 269 -24.15 -9.35 -1.52
C ILE A 269 -24.71 -10.75 -1.73
N THR A 270 -24.67 -11.26 -2.96
CA THR A 270 -25.16 -12.62 -3.25
C THR A 270 -24.10 -13.65 -2.88
N THR A 271 -22.87 -13.48 -3.35
CA THR A 271 -21.79 -14.43 -3.06
C THR A 271 -20.61 -13.71 -2.43
N LEU A 272 -20.28 -14.04 -1.18
CA LEU A 272 -19.04 -13.65 -0.54
C LEU A 272 -18.20 -14.92 -0.35
N THR A 273 -17.02 -14.98 -0.95
CA THR A 273 -16.06 -16.07 -0.75
C THR A 273 -14.72 -15.51 -0.34
N LEU A 274 -14.22 -15.94 0.81
CA LEU A 274 -12.93 -15.54 1.37
C LEU A 274 -12.08 -16.77 1.68
N GLY A 275 -10.79 -16.56 1.94
CA GLY A 275 -9.90 -17.52 2.60
C GLY A 275 -10.21 -17.61 4.09
N ASP A 276 -9.22 -17.39 4.94
CA ASP A 276 -9.42 -17.29 6.39
C ASP A 276 -9.90 -15.90 6.78
N VAL A 277 -10.73 -15.82 7.82
CA VAL A 277 -11.06 -14.57 8.51
C VAL A 277 -10.56 -14.67 9.95
N LEU A 278 -9.58 -13.85 10.31
CA LEU A 278 -8.86 -13.89 11.58
C LEU A 278 -9.05 -12.59 12.37
N GLY A 279 -9.74 -12.65 13.51
CA GLY A 279 -9.98 -11.51 14.42
C GLY A 279 -10.88 -10.40 13.88
N GLY A 280 -11.15 -10.41 12.57
CA GLY A 280 -11.83 -9.37 11.82
C GLY A 280 -13.35 -9.33 11.94
N ASN A 281 -13.93 -8.22 11.49
CA ASN A 281 -15.37 -8.02 11.39
C ASN A 281 -15.86 -8.26 9.96
N VAL A 282 -17.02 -8.86 9.77
CA VAL A 282 -17.69 -8.96 8.47
C VAL A 282 -19.09 -8.38 8.60
N ALA A 283 -19.32 -7.22 8.01
CA ALA A 283 -20.60 -6.51 8.06
C ALA A 283 -21.21 -6.35 6.67
N ALA A 284 -22.51 -6.63 6.57
CA ALA A 284 -23.27 -6.45 5.34
C ALA A 284 -24.76 -6.31 5.66
N LYS A 285 -25.54 -5.68 4.78
CA LYS A 285 -27.00 -5.64 4.94
C LYS A 285 -27.60 -7.04 4.86
N SER A 286 -27.17 -7.84 3.90
CA SER A 286 -27.58 -9.25 3.76
C SER A 286 -26.59 -9.99 2.88
N ILE A 287 -26.42 -11.28 3.15
CA ILE A 287 -25.55 -12.17 2.38
C ILE A 287 -26.37 -13.39 1.96
N THR A 288 -26.42 -13.68 0.66
CA THR A 288 -27.07 -14.93 0.22
C THR A 288 -26.18 -16.13 0.55
N THR A 289 -24.95 -16.14 0.08
CA THR A 289 -23.98 -17.21 0.38
C THR A 289 -22.69 -16.60 0.89
N PHE A 290 -22.32 -16.93 2.13
CA PHE A 290 -20.99 -16.66 2.65
C PHE A 290 -20.19 -17.97 2.70
N THR A 291 -19.07 -18.01 1.99
CA THR A 291 -18.08 -19.07 2.05
C THR A 291 -16.78 -18.54 2.61
N ALA A 292 -16.21 -19.23 3.59
CA ALA A 292 -14.85 -18.97 4.07
C ALA A 292 -14.13 -20.31 4.33
N ARG A 293 -12.81 -20.28 4.42
CA ARG A 293 -12.03 -21.44 4.87
C ARG A 293 -12.15 -21.60 6.38
N HIS A 294 -11.55 -20.70 7.15
CA HIS A 294 -11.72 -20.66 8.61
C HIS A 294 -12.33 -19.34 9.07
N LEU A 295 -13.11 -19.40 10.15
CA LEU A 295 -13.43 -18.23 10.97
C LEU A 295 -12.73 -18.40 12.32
N THR A 296 -11.79 -17.52 12.65
CA THR A 296 -11.04 -17.57 13.91
C THR A 296 -11.17 -16.22 14.61
N ASN A 297 -11.83 -16.18 15.78
CA ASN A 297 -12.14 -14.94 16.50
C ASN A 297 -12.86 -13.88 15.64
N ALA A 298 -13.57 -14.31 14.59
CA ALA A 298 -14.23 -13.43 13.65
C ALA A 298 -15.64 -13.06 14.13
N LYS A 299 -16.08 -11.84 13.81
CA LYS A 299 -17.41 -11.34 14.16
C LYS A 299 -18.19 -10.95 12.91
N LEU A 300 -19.28 -11.65 12.63
CA LEU A 300 -20.16 -11.34 11.51
C LEU A 300 -21.37 -10.54 12.03
N TYR A 301 -21.68 -9.43 11.35
CA TYR A 301 -22.78 -8.51 11.66
C TYR A 301 -23.67 -8.33 10.43
N ILE A 302 -24.63 -9.24 10.26
CA ILE A 302 -25.54 -9.22 9.11
C ILE A 302 -26.80 -8.45 9.45
N GLY A 303 -27.17 -7.50 8.61
CA GLY A 303 -28.13 -6.44 8.93
C GLY A 303 -27.46 -5.19 9.50
N THR A 304 -26.14 -5.12 9.49
CA THR A 304 -25.36 -3.95 9.94
C THR A 304 -24.57 -3.36 8.79
N THR A 305 -24.57 -2.03 8.66
CA THR A 305 -23.70 -1.28 7.74
C THR A 305 -22.85 -0.30 8.52
N LEU A 306 -21.54 -0.30 8.29
CA LEU A 306 -20.53 0.38 9.12
C LEU A 306 -20.17 1.80 8.64
N GLY A 307 -21.16 2.56 8.16
CA GLY A 307 -20.94 3.91 7.64
C GLY A 307 -19.88 4.01 6.52
N GLN A 308 -19.31 5.21 6.35
CA GLN A 308 -18.30 5.52 5.32
C GLN A 308 -16.86 5.16 5.69
N ASP A 309 -16.53 4.91 6.95
CA ASP A 309 -15.20 4.45 7.36
C ASP A 309 -15.09 2.92 7.40
N GLY A 310 -16.22 2.21 7.32
CA GLY A 310 -16.23 0.76 7.28
C GLY A 310 -15.81 0.13 8.60
N LYS A 311 -15.91 0.88 9.71
CA LYS A 311 -15.50 0.44 11.05
C LYS A 311 -16.69 0.54 12.00
N LEU A 312 -16.72 -0.33 13.01
CA LEU A 312 -17.72 -0.24 14.06
C LEU A 312 -17.57 1.08 14.83
N GLY A 313 -18.71 1.70 15.16
CA GLY A 313 -18.82 2.96 15.86
C GLY A 313 -19.01 4.14 14.89
N GLY A 314 -18.30 5.24 15.15
CA GLY A 314 -18.33 6.43 14.30
C GLY A 314 -19.47 7.41 14.62
N THR A 315 -19.37 8.59 14.00
CA THR A 315 -20.38 9.66 14.08
C THR A 315 -20.64 10.22 12.69
N SER A 316 -21.74 10.97 12.52
CA SER A 316 -22.11 11.58 11.23
C SER A 316 -22.19 10.53 10.11
N THR A 317 -21.44 10.69 9.02
CA THR A 317 -21.40 9.76 7.88
C THR A 317 -20.81 8.39 8.21
N ASN A 318 -20.15 8.26 9.35
CA ASN A 318 -19.55 7.01 9.80
C ASN A 318 -20.45 6.26 10.78
N VAL A 319 -21.67 6.75 11.02
CA VAL A 319 -22.58 6.08 11.95
C VAL A 319 -22.97 4.69 11.43
N ASP A 320 -22.86 3.70 12.31
CA ASP A 320 -23.39 2.37 12.07
C ASP A 320 -24.93 2.40 11.96
N ALA A 321 -25.46 1.62 11.01
CA ALA A 321 -26.89 1.36 10.93
C ALA A 321 -27.19 -0.11 11.23
N TYR A 322 -28.18 -0.35 12.09
CA TYR A 322 -28.61 -1.67 12.53
C TYR A 322 -30.05 -1.92 12.07
N GLY A 323 -30.25 -2.95 11.25
CA GLY A 323 -31.54 -3.23 10.64
C GLY A 323 -31.76 -4.70 10.33
N LEU A 324 -32.74 -4.96 9.46
CA LEU A 324 -33.04 -6.31 8.98
C LEU A 324 -31.91 -6.81 8.07
N GLY A 325 -31.51 -8.06 8.28
CA GLY A 325 -30.57 -8.75 7.41
C GLY A 325 -30.81 -10.25 7.38
N ARG A 326 -30.33 -10.90 6.32
CA ARG A 326 -30.40 -12.35 6.16
C ARG A 326 -29.03 -12.89 5.79
N LEU A 327 -28.65 -13.99 6.44
CA LEU A 327 -27.58 -14.87 6.00
C LEU A 327 -28.21 -16.16 5.47
N GLN A 328 -28.44 -16.26 4.16
CA GLN A 328 -29.19 -17.39 3.62
C GLN A 328 -28.38 -18.70 3.74
N THR A 329 -27.08 -18.67 3.51
CA THR A 329 -26.21 -19.86 3.58
C THR A 329 -24.82 -19.49 4.07
N LEU A 330 -24.36 -20.17 5.11
CA LEU A 330 -22.99 -20.14 5.58
C LEU A 330 -22.30 -21.47 5.26
N VAL A 331 -21.14 -21.39 4.61
CA VAL A 331 -20.29 -22.55 4.31
C VAL A 331 -18.87 -22.29 4.80
N LEU A 332 -18.39 -23.13 5.70
CA LEU A 332 -16.99 -23.16 6.09
C LEU A 332 -16.34 -24.44 5.55
N THR A 333 -15.30 -24.30 4.74
CA THR A 333 -14.51 -25.44 4.24
C THR A 333 -13.51 -25.96 5.28
N GLY A 334 -13.26 -25.19 6.34
CA GLY A 334 -12.54 -25.59 7.55
C GLY A 334 -13.40 -25.38 8.80
N SER A 335 -12.77 -24.90 9.87
CA SER A 335 -13.36 -24.76 11.22
C SER A 335 -13.88 -23.36 11.54
N MET A 336 -14.75 -23.30 12.54
CA MET A 336 -15.14 -22.08 13.25
C MET A 336 -14.61 -22.13 14.68
N THR A 337 -13.79 -21.15 15.07
CA THR A 337 -13.17 -21.06 16.40
C THR A 337 -13.35 -19.66 16.99
N GLY A 338 -13.84 -19.54 18.22
CA GLY A 338 -14.01 -18.26 18.94
C GLY A 338 -14.83 -17.21 18.21
N SER A 339 -15.65 -17.60 17.23
CA SER A 339 -16.27 -16.68 16.28
C SER A 339 -17.75 -16.50 16.58
N THR A 340 -18.32 -15.34 16.24
CA THR A 340 -19.74 -15.08 16.44
C THR A 340 -20.41 -14.59 15.16
N VAL A 341 -21.57 -15.14 14.84
CA VAL A 341 -22.45 -14.68 13.76
C VAL A 341 -23.70 -14.05 14.35
N ARG A 342 -23.89 -12.75 14.11
CA ARG A 342 -25.09 -12.00 14.48
C ARG A 342 -25.87 -11.64 13.22
N VAL A 343 -27.18 -11.90 13.24
CA VAL A 343 -28.09 -11.51 12.17
C VAL A 343 -29.26 -10.72 12.74
N SER A 344 -29.52 -9.53 12.20
CA SER A 344 -30.60 -8.63 12.63
C SER A 344 -30.55 -8.30 14.12
N VAL A 345 -29.36 -8.01 14.64
CA VAL A 345 -29.14 -7.58 16.03
C VAL A 345 -28.86 -6.08 16.07
N ASN A 346 -29.61 -5.36 16.88
CA ASN A 346 -29.36 -3.97 17.23
C ASN A 346 -28.77 -3.94 18.65
N PRO A 347 -27.52 -3.46 18.84
CA PRO A 347 -26.89 -3.37 20.15
C PRO A 347 -27.46 -2.26 21.03
N VAL A 348 -28.42 -1.45 20.55
CA VAL A 348 -29.06 -0.31 21.24
C VAL A 348 -28.13 0.87 21.55
N ASP A 349 -26.92 0.62 22.05
CA ASP A 349 -25.90 1.60 22.42
C ASP A 349 -24.61 1.50 21.60
N GLY A 350 -24.59 0.62 20.59
CA GLY A 350 -23.41 0.37 19.74
C GLY A 350 -22.46 -0.71 20.28
N ILE A 351 -22.70 -1.25 21.47
CA ILE A 351 -21.88 -2.28 22.10
C ILE A 351 -22.62 -3.62 22.07
N PHE A 352 -22.21 -4.51 21.18
CA PHE A 352 -22.80 -5.84 21.08
C PHE A 352 -22.45 -6.73 22.28
N GLY A 353 -23.44 -7.48 22.77
CA GLY A 353 -23.24 -8.55 23.74
C GLY A 353 -23.17 -8.08 25.20
N ASN A 354 -23.60 -6.85 25.49
CA ASN A 354 -23.61 -6.29 26.84
C ASN A 354 -24.95 -6.50 27.59
N GLY A 355 -25.85 -7.32 27.05
CA GLY A 355 -27.13 -7.68 27.66
C GLY A 355 -28.30 -6.74 27.34
N ASN A 356 -28.10 -5.64 26.61
CA ASN A 356 -29.21 -4.78 26.16
C ASN A 356 -29.53 -4.93 24.65
N ASP A 357 -28.80 -5.80 23.94
CA ASP A 357 -29.02 -6.17 22.54
C ASP A 357 -30.50 -6.53 22.28
N ARG A 358 -31.02 -6.10 21.12
CA ARG A 358 -32.38 -6.43 20.66
C ARG A 358 -32.37 -7.00 19.26
N PHE A 359 -33.30 -7.92 18.99
CA PHE A 359 -33.55 -8.34 17.62
C PHE A 359 -34.37 -7.29 16.89
N VAL A 360 -33.96 -6.99 15.67
CA VAL A 360 -34.79 -6.26 14.72
C VAL A 360 -35.82 -7.23 14.14
N THR A 361 -37.10 -6.97 14.39
CA THR A 361 -38.21 -7.84 13.98
C THR A 361 -38.72 -7.46 12.58
N GLY A 362 -39.11 -8.45 11.77
CA GLY A 362 -39.56 -8.25 10.39
C GLY A 362 -39.05 -9.34 9.44
N THR A 363 -39.25 -9.15 8.14
CA THR A 363 -38.73 -10.05 7.09
C THR A 363 -38.03 -9.25 5.99
N PRO A 364 -36.97 -9.80 5.35
CA PRO A 364 -36.31 -11.07 5.66
C PRO A 364 -35.38 -10.98 6.87
N THR A 365 -35.31 -12.04 7.69
CA THR A 365 -34.37 -12.13 8.83
C THR A 365 -33.82 -13.56 9.00
N GLY A 366 -32.73 -13.69 9.74
CA GLY A 366 -32.23 -14.97 10.24
C GLY A 366 -31.18 -15.66 9.37
N ILE A 367 -30.82 -16.87 9.80
CA ILE A 367 -29.89 -17.76 9.12
C ILE A 367 -30.68 -18.85 8.41
N GLY A 368 -30.40 -19.11 7.12
CA GLY A 368 -31.10 -20.11 6.33
C GLY A 368 -30.49 -21.50 6.41
N SER A 369 -29.17 -21.62 6.32
CA SER A 369 -28.44 -22.90 6.41
C SER A 369 -27.00 -22.68 6.89
N ILE A 370 -26.45 -23.69 7.57
CA ILE A 370 -25.09 -23.67 8.09
C ILE A 370 -24.41 -25.00 7.76
N LYS A 371 -23.24 -24.93 7.14
CA LYS A 371 -22.37 -26.05 6.84
C LYS A 371 -20.95 -25.74 7.29
N ILE A 372 -20.40 -26.57 8.16
CA ILE A 372 -19.02 -26.47 8.66
C ILE A 372 -18.35 -27.81 8.41
N GLN A 373 -17.31 -27.83 7.57
CA GLN A 373 -16.59 -29.08 7.27
C GLN A 373 -15.63 -29.49 8.38
N GLY A 374 -15.02 -28.52 9.07
CA GLY A 374 -14.12 -28.75 10.20
C GLY A 374 -14.85 -28.83 11.53
N THR A 375 -14.26 -28.22 12.55
CA THR A 375 -14.76 -28.20 13.92
C THR A 375 -15.53 -26.91 14.24
N LEU A 376 -16.36 -26.98 15.27
CA LEU A 376 -17.05 -25.84 15.88
C LEU A 376 -16.63 -25.79 17.35
N SER A 377 -15.96 -24.72 17.75
CA SER A 377 -15.48 -24.55 19.13
C SER A 377 -16.61 -24.16 20.08
N ALA A 378 -16.49 -24.54 21.36
CA ALA A 378 -17.51 -24.34 22.39
C ALA A 378 -17.82 -22.86 22.72
N ASP A 379 -16.97 -21.92 22.31
CA ASP A 379 -17.12 -20.48 22.46
C ASP A 379 -17.70 -19.79 21.20
N SER A 380 -17.90 -20.53 20.10
CA SER A 380 -18.51 -19.99 18.89
C SER A 380 -20.02 -19.83 19.02
N ARG A 381 -20.62 -18.79 18.42
CA ARG A 381 -22.06 -18.50 18.58
C ARG A 381 -22.74 -18.09 17.28
N PHE A 382 -24.00 -18.48 17.12
CA PHE A 382 -24.95 -18.04 16.10
C PHE A 382 -26.14 -17.38 16.79
N ILE A 383 -26.37 -16.11 16.51
CA ILE A 383 -27.35 -15.26 17.19
C ILE A 383 -28.25 -14.62 16.15
N ALA A 384 -29.50 -15.06 16.08
CA ALA A 384 -30.45 -14.61 15.05
C ALA A 384 -31.91 -14.84 15.45
N PRO A 385 -32.88 -14.03 14.97
CA PRO A 385 -34.31 -14.24 15.25
C PRO A 385 -34.82 -15.59 14.73
N THR A 386 -34.23 -16.09 13.65
CA THR A 386 -34.55 -17.40 13.06
C THR A 386 -33.25 -18.10 12.69
N ILE A 387 -33.16 -19.38 13.05
CA ILE A 387 -32.01 -20.26 12.82
C ILE A 387 -32.56 -21.54 12.16
N PRO A 388 -31.79 -22.22 11.27
CA PRO A 388 -32.25 -23.49 10.70
C PRO A 388 -32.49 -24.54 11.80
N THR A 389 -33.41 -25.48 11.58
CA THR A 389 -33.68 -26.56 12.54
C THR A 389 -32.53 -27.58 12.62
N THR A 390 -31.71 -27.65 11.57
CA THR A 390 -30.54 -28.51 11.48
C THR A 390 -29.35 -27.77 10.87
N TYR A 391 -28.15 -28.27 11.13
CA TYR A 391 -26.92 -27.79 10.51
C TYR A 391 -25.99 -28.97 10.19
N LEU A 392 -25.09 -28.79 9.24
CA LEU A 392 -24.09 -29.79 8.88
C LEU A 392 -22.76 -29.46 9.58
N LEU A 393 -22.23 -30.38 10.36
CA LEU A 393 -20.94 -30.26 11.03
C LEU A 393 -20.12 -31.53 10.83
N ALA A 394 -18.92 -31.39 10.26
CA ALA A 394 -18.03 -32.51 9.92
C ALA A 394 -18.75 -33.61 9.10
N GLY A 395 -19.59 -33.20 8.16
CA GLY A 395 -20.37 -34.10 7.30
C GLY A 395 -21.59 -34.75 7.97
N GLN A 396 -21.88 -34.45 9.24
CA GLN A 396 -23.01 -35.00 9.98
C GLN A 396 -24.09 -33.95 10.23
N THR A 397 -25.35 -34.31 10.00
CA THR A 397 -26.50 -33.45 10.30
C THR A 397 -26.77 -33.47 11.80
N ARG A 398 -26.89 -32.29 12.42
CA ARG A 398 -27.20 -32.09 13.84
C ARG A 398 -28.39 -31.16 13.98
N THR A 399 -29.12 -31.25 15.10
CA THR A 399 -30.23 -30.36 15.44
C THR A 399 -29.73 -29.10 16.14
N THR A 400 -30.31 -27.95 15.84
CA THR A 400 -29.98 -26.68 16.54
C THR A 400 -30.71 -26.54 17.88
N THR A 401 -31.85 -27.21 18.04
CA THR A 401 -32.59 -27.25 19.30
C THR A 401 -31.74 -27.91 20.39
N GLY A 402 -31.53 -27.21 21.51
CA GLY A 402 -30.74 -27.67 22.65
C GLY A 402 -29.23 -27.52 22.49
N ASP A 403 -28.75 -27.04 21.33
CA ASP A 403 -27.34 -26.80 21.09
C ASP A 403 -26.96 -25.37 21.53
N VAL A 404 -25.98 -25.26 22.43
CA VAL A 404 -25.53 -24.00 23.06
C VAL A 404 -24.94 -22.99 22.08
N HIS A 405 -24.55 -23.42 20.87
CA HIS A 405 -24.02 -22.51 19.87
C HIS A 405 -25.12 -21.62 19.26
N PHE A 406 -26.41 -21.97 19.40
CA PHE A 406 -27.52 -21.28 18.72
C PHE A 406 -28.41 -20.53 19.70
N LEU A 407 -28.55 -19.22 19.48
CA LEU A 407 -29.31 -18.31 20.34
C LEU A 407 -30.38 -17.57 19.52
N THR A 408 -31.64 -17.86 19.81
CA THR A 408 -32.82 -17.18 19.23
C THR A 408 -33.51 -16.26 20.22
N ASN A 409 -32.91 -16.04 21.39
CA ASN A 409 -33.36 -15.08 22.39
C ASN A 409 -32.13 -14.34 22.95
N LEU A 410 -32.23 -13.02 23.06
CA LEU A 410 -31.18 -12.15 23.59
C LEU A 410 -31.32 -11.86 25.08
N THR A 411 -32.47 -12.16 25.71
CA THR A 411 -32.71 -11.86 27.13
C THR A 411 -31.88 -12.71 28.10
N ASN A 412 -31.20 -13.74 27.60
CA ASN A 412 -30.34 -14.65 28.37
C ASN A 412 -28.89 -14.65 27.86
N GLN A 413 -28.42 -13.57 27.22
CA GLN A 413 -26.98 -13.34 27.20
C GLN A 413 -26.53 -13.32 28.67
N PRO A 414 -25.52 -14.11 29.07
CA PRO A 414 -25.16 -14.22 30.48
C PRO A 414 -25.00 -12.80 31.03
N PRO A 415 -25.59 -12.49 32.20
CA PRO A 415 -25.31 -11.22 32.83
C PRO A 415 -23.78 -11.05 32.84
N VAL A 416 -23.32 -9.87 32.44
CA VAL A 416 -21.98 -9.45 32.86
C VAL A 416 -22.01 -9.64 34.37
N ALA A 417 -21.21 -10.57 34.90
CA ALA A 417 -21.10 -10.78 36.32
C ALA A 417 -20.43 -9.53 36.90
N ASN A 418 -21.21 -8.47 37.08
CA ASN A 418 -20.80 -7.28 37.79
C ASN A 418 -20.84 -7.62 39.27
N ASN A 419 -19.92 -8.49 39.72
CA ASN A 419 -19.75 -8.86 41.13
C ASN A 419 -21.09 -8.86 41.89
N ASP A 420 -22.03 -9.71 41.48
CA ASP A 420 -23.35 -9.76 42.10
C ASP A 420 -23.16 -10.27 43.53
N ALA A 421 -23.06 -9.34 44.47
CA ALA A 421 -23.01 -9.63 45.89
C ALA A 421 -24.35 -10.26 46.29
N PHE A 422 -24.33 -11.59 46.43
CA PHE A 422 -25.47 -12.34 46.93
C PHE A 422 -25.58 -12.15 48.45
N THR A 423 -26.54 -11.34 48.91
CA THR A 423 -26.83 -11.20 50.34
C THR A 423 -27.85 -12.26 50.78
N VAL A 424 -27.47 -13.10 51.74
CA VAL A 424 -28.37 -14.06 52.40
C VAL A 424 -28.70 -13.57 53.80
N LYS A 425 -29.98 -13.56 54.16
CA LYS A 425 -30.39 -13.28 55.55
C LYS A 425 -30.04 -14.47 56.45
N ARG A 426 -29.13 -14.26 57.40
CA ARG A 426 -28.97 -15.12 58.59
C ARG A 426 -29.40 -14.33 59.81
N ASN A 427 -30.32 -14.88 60.61
CA ASN A 427 -30.76 -14.31 61.89
C ASN A 427 -31.24 -12.83 61.85
N GLY A 428 -31.86 -12.42 60.73
CA GLY A 428 -32.46 -11.08 60.62
C GLY A 428 -31.50 -9.93 60.31
N VAL A 429 -30.20 -10.19 60.11
CA VAL A 429 -29.21 -9.18 59.70
C VAL A 429 -28.69 -9.51 58.29
N LEU A 430 -28.57 -8.49 57.44
CA LEU A 430 -27.93 -8.61 56.13
C LEU A 430 -26.42 -8.74 56.34
N SER A 431 -25.85 -9.88 55.96
CA SER A 431 -24.39 -10.07 55.95
C SER A 431 -23.98 -10.38 54.52
N GLU A 432 -23.03 -9.62 53.98
CA GLU A 432 -22.33 -10.02 52.77
C GLU A 432 -21.64 -11.35 53.04
N VAL A 433 -22.09 -12.40 52.36
CA VAL A 433 -21.32 -13.63 52.28
C VAL A 433 -20.29 -13.33 51.20
N ALA A 434 -19.04 -13.11 51.58
CA ALA A 434 -17.94 -13.13 50.64
C ALA A 434 -17.94 -14.52 49.98
N SER A 435 -18.59 -14.61 48.82
CA SER A 435 -18.50 -15.76 47.95
C SER A 435 -17.03 -15.86 47.57
N LEU A 436 -16.33 -16.80 48.20
CA LEU A 436 -14.97 -17.17 47.85
C LEU A 436 -15.03 -17.93 46.51
N VAL A 437 -15.51 -17.29 45.45
CA VAL A 437 -15.13 -17.69 44.10
C VAL A 437 -13.68 -17.27 44.00
N LYS A 438 -12.81 -18.21 44.38
CA LYS A 438 -11.38 -18.11 44.20
C LYS A 438 -11.19 -17.87 42.70
N ASP A 439 -10.80 -16.65 42.36
CA ASP A 439 -10.34 -16.29 41.03
C ASP A 439 -9.43 -17.42 40.52
N ILE A 440 -9.73 -17.96 39.35
CA ILE A 440 -8.73 -18.72 38.59
C ILE A 440 -7.76 -17.68 38.04
N MET A 441 -6.87 -17.21 38.91
CA MET A 441 -5.63 -16.55 38.53
C MET A 441 -4.50 -17.55 38.77
N VAL A 442 -3.81 -17.85 37.68
CA VAL A 442 -2.67 -18.75 37.58
C VAL A 442 -1.55 -18.33 38.54
N GLY A 443 -0.98 -19.30 39.28
CA GLY A 443 0.38 -19.19 39.83
C GLY A 443 0.56 -19.67 41.27
N GLY A 444 1.14 -20.87 41.42
CA GLY A 444 2.10 -21.18 42.50
C GLY A 444 1.56 -21.42 43.93
N GLY A 445 1.41 -22.70 44.27
CA GLY A 445 1.94 -23.27 45.51
C GLY A 445 1.43 -22.75 46.87
N GLY A 446 0.49 -23.51 47.43
CA GLY A 446 0.50 -23.86 48.85
C GLY A 446 -0.30 -22.95 49.79
N GLU A 447 -1.56 -23.31 50.02
CA GLU A 447 -2.16 -23.06 51.34
C GLU A 447 -3.17 -24.17 51.68
N GLN A 448 -2.86 -24.92 52.73
CA GLN A 448 -3.68 -25.99 53.31
C GLN A 448 -4.79 -25.36 54.16
N LEU A 449 -6.04 -25.77 53.93
CA LEU A 449 -7.18 -25.41 54.76
C LEU A 449 -7.06 -26.08 56.14
N LYS A 450 -7.00 -25.30 57.22
CA LYS A 450 -7.32 -25.79 58.57
C LYS A 450 -8.84 -25.75 58.77
N PRO A 451 -9.46 -26.81 59.33
CA PRO A 451 -10.89 -26.81 59.61
C PRO A 451 -11.17 -26.15 60.96
N LEU A 452 -12.14 -25.23 60.99
CA LEU A 452 -13.20 -25.15 62.01
C LEU A 452 -14.45 -24.53 61.39
#